data_AF-A0AA41PZ49-F1
#
_entry.id   AF-A0AA41PZ49-F1
#
_cell.length_a   1.000
_cell.length_b   1.000
_cell.length_c   1.000
_cell.angle_alpha   90.00
_cell.angle_beta   90.00
_cell.angle_gamma   90.00
#
_symmetry.space_group_name_H-M   'P 1'
#
loop_
_entity.id
_entity.type
_entity.pdbx_description
1 polymer ?
#
loop_
_entity_poly.entity_id
_entity_poly.type
_entity_poly.pdbx_seq_one_letter_code
_entity_poly.pdbx_strand_id
1 'polypeptide(L)' 'MLEEALEHLVKGIVENPDDVKVRARNLRRGRILEVRVHPDDLGKVIGRGGRTARALRTVVTALGGRGVRVDLVDVDQVR' A
#
# COMPACT_ATOMS: atom_id res chain seq x y z
N MET A 1 -10.84 -3.01 7.97
CA MET A 1 -10.43 -1.77 8.67
C MET A 1 -9.07 -1.25 8.23
N LEU A 2 -7.95 -1.98 8.44
CA LEU A 2 -6.62 -1.50 8.01
C LEU A 2 -6.47 -1.47 6.49
N GLU A 3 -7.04 -2.45 5.79
CA GLU A 3 -7.06 -2.49 4.32
C GLU A 3 -7.84 -1.30 3.76
N GLU A 4 -9.06 -1.08 4.26
CA GLU A 4 -9.95 0.00 3.83
C GLU A 4 -9.35 1.39 4.10
N ALA A 5 -8.71 1.58 5.26
CA ALA A 5 -8.02 2.83 5.58
C ALA A 5 -6.85 3.09 4.62
N LEU A 6 -6.02 2.07 4.36
CA LEU A 6 -4.91 2.19 3.42
C LEU A 6 -5.40 2.41 1.99
N GLU A 7 -6.44 1.70 1.57
CA GLU A 7 -7.06 1.85 0.26
C GLU A 7 -7.60 3.27 0.06
N HIS A 8 -8.31 3.81 1.06
CA HIS A 8 -8.81 5.18 1.03
C HIS A 8 -7.69 6.21 0.90
N LEU A 9 -6.60 6.06 1.67
CA LEU A 9 -5.45 6.95 1.59
C LEU A 9 -4.77 6.90 0.21
N VAL A 10 -4.61 5.70 -0.36
CA VAL A 10 -3.97 5.53 -1.67
C VAL A 10 -4.86 6.08 -2.79
N LYS A 11 -6.18 5.87 -2.72
CA LYS A 11 -7.14 6.45 -3.68
C LYS A 11 -7.06 7.98 -3.77
N GLY A 12 -6.70 8.67 -2.67
CA GLY A 12 -6.49 10.12 -2.66
C GLY A 12 -5.17 10.60 -3.27
N ILE A 13 -4.25 9.70 -3.63
CA ILE A 13 -2.91 10.04 -4.15
C ILE A 13 -2.80 9.81 -5.67
N VAL A 14 -3.62 8.91 -6.21
CA VAL A 14 -3.52 8.38 -7.57
C VAL A 14 -4.50 9.06 -8.53
N GLU A 15 -4.28 8.91 -9.84
CA GLU A 15 -5.23 9.35 -10.86
C GLU A 15 -6.24 8.27 -11.26
N ASN A 16 -5.92 6.99 -11.03
CA ASN A 16 -6.79 5.84 -11.30
C ASN A 16 -7.26 5.20 -9.98
N PRO A 17 -8.21 5.81 -9.23
CA PRO A 17 -8.63 5.31 -7.92
C PRO A 17 -9.32 3.94 -7.98
N ASP A 18 -9.99 3.61 -9.08
CA ASP A 18 -10.70 2.34 -9.25
C ASP A 18 -9.75 1.13 -9.37
N ASP A 19 -8.48 1.38 -9.73
CA ASP A 19 -7.44 0.35 -9.84
C ASP A 19 -6.68 0.12 -8.53
N VAL A 20 -7.00 0.88 -7.48
CA VAL A 20 -6.41 0.66 -6.16
C VAL A 20 -7.04 -0.57 -5.51
N LYS A 21 -6.21 -1.59 -5.28
CA LYS A 21 -6.62 -2.84 -4.60
C LYS A 21 -5.68 -3.14 -3.46
N VAL A 22 -6.21 -3.25 -2.25
CA VAL A 22 -5.46 -3.66 -1.07
C VAL A 22 -5.85 -5.08 -0.67
N ARG A 23 -4.86 -5.98 -0.56
CA ARG A 23 -5.06 -7.35 -0.11
C ARG A 23 -4.25 -7.63 1.14
N ALA A 24 -4.86 -8.30 2.10
CA ALA A 24 -4.17 -8.74 3.30
C ALA A 24 -3.72 -10.20 3.18
N ARG A 25 -2.47 -10.46 3.56
CA ARG A 25 -1.94 -11.81 3.73
C ARG A 25 -1.47 -12.00 5.16
N ASN A 26 -2.10 -12.94 5.85
CA ASN A 26 -1.72 -13.30 7.21
C ASN A 26 -0.45 -14.14 7.20
N LEU A 27 0.47 -13.82 8.11
CA LEU A 27 1.71 -14.55 8.36
C LEU A 27 1.65 -15.14 9.77
N ARG A 28 2.58 -16.07 10.07
CA ARG A 28 2.72 -16.64 11.42
C ARG A 28 2.94 -15.57 12.51
N ARG A 29 3.53 -14.42 12.16
CA ARG A 29 3.79 -13.30 13.08
C ARG A 29 3.47 -11.97 12.42
N GLY A 30 2.19 -11.72 12.18
CA GLY A 30 1.69 -10.46 11.64
C GLY A 30 1.00 -10.61 10.30
N ARG A 31 1.00 -9.54 9.51
CA ARG A 31 0.31 -9.50 8.21
C ARG A 31 1.00 -8.56 7.23
N ILE A 32 0.90 -8.89 5.96
CA ILE A 32 1.31 -8.02 4.85
C ILE A 32 0.04 -7.44 4.23
N LEU A 33 0.06 -6.13 4.00
CA LEU A 33 -0.90 -5.43 3.16
C LEU A 33 -0.24 -5.18 1.81
N GLU A 34 -0.67 -5.91 0.80
CA GLU A 34 -0.25 -5.74 -0.58
C GLU A 34 -1.13 -4.69 -1.25
N VAL A 35 -0.52 -3.60 -1.71
CA VAL A 35 -1.22 -2.54 -2.44
C VAL A 35 -0.86 -2.66 -3.91
N ARG A 36 -1.87 -2.81 -4.75
CA ARG A 36 -1.77 -2.74 -6.21
C ARG A 36 -2.45 -1.48 -6.69
N VAL A 37 -1.83 -0.83 -7.67
CA VAL A 37 -2.32 0.38 -8.32
C VAL A 37 -2.06 0.29 -9.82
N HIS A 38 -2.64 1.21 -10.59
CA HIS A 38 -2.30 1.37 -12.00
C HIS A 38 -0.79 1.65 -12.17
N PRO A 39 -0.11 1.11 -13.21
CA PRO A 39 1.33 1.32 -13.42
C PRO A 39 1.74 2.80 -13.39
N ASP A 40 0.96 3.66 -14.05
CA ASP A 40 1.23 5.11 -14.13
C ASP A 40 1.15 5.83 -12.77
N ASP A 41 0.49 5.22 -11.79
CA ASP A 41 0.34 5.78 -10.45
C ASP A 41 1.39 5.27 -9.46
N LEU A 42 2.14 4.21 -9.81
CA LEU A 42 3.13 3.60 -8.92
C LEU A 42 4.17 4.64 -8.44
N GLY A 43 4.65 5.48 -9.37
CA GLY A 43 5.60 6.56 -9.05
C GLY A 43 5.05 7.58 -8.04
N LYS A 44 3.74 7.89 -8.10
CA LYS A 44 3.08 8.82 -7.18
C LYS A 44 2.94 8.23 -5.79
N VAL A 45 2.56 6.95 -5.70
CA VAL A 45 2.43 6.23 -4.42
C VAL A 45 3.79 6.01 -3.75
N ILE A 46 4.84 5.72 -4.52
CA ILE A 46 6.21 5.66 -3.98
C ILE A 46 6.65 7.04 -3.50
N GLY A 47 6.45 8.06 -4.34
CA GLY A 47 6.86 9.43 -4.11
C GLY A 47 8.38 9.63 -4.19
N ARG A 48 8.82 10.89 -4.29
CA ARG A 48 10.24 11.23 -4.43
C ARG A 48 11.07 10.65 -3.27
N GLY A 49 12.02 9.78 -3.58
CA GLY A 49 12.87 9.09 -2.58
C GLY A 49 12.10 8.14 -1.66
N GLY A 50 10.93 7.65 -2.09
CA GLY A 50 10.10 6.74 -1.29
C GLY A 50 9.35 7.39 -0.12
N ARG A 51 9.27 8.73 -0.08
CA ARG A 51 8.69 9.47 1.06
C ARG A 51 7.22 9.15 1.29
N THR A 52 6.41 9.10 0.23
CA THR A 52 4.98 8.80 0.33
C THR A 52 4.76 7.38 0.85
N ALA A 53 5.44 6.40 0.25
CA ALA A 53 5.38 5.01 0.72
C ALA A 53 5.82 4.85 2.18
N ARG A 54 6.85 5.60 2.61
CA ARG A 54 7.30 5.59 4.01
C ARG A 54 6.25 6.18 4.95
N ALA A 55 5.61 7.28 4.57
CA ALA A 55 4.54 7.89 5.37
C ALA A 55 3.35 6.93 5.53
N LEU A 56 2.90 6.29 4.44
CA LEU A 56 1.83 5.28 4.47
C LEU A 56 2.19 4.12 5.41
N ARG A 57 3.42 3.60 5.32
CA ARG A 57 3.91 2.56 6.24
C ARG A 57 3.89 3.00 7.70
N THR A 58 4.29 4.23 7.99
CA THR A 58 4.27 4.78 9.35
C THR A 58 2.85 4.85 9.90
N VAL A 59 1.90 5.37 9.14
CA VAL A 59 0.49 5.47 9.55
C VAL A 59 -0.11 4.08 9.80
N VAL A 60 0.07 3.15 8.86
CA VAL A 60 -0.44 1.78 8.99
C VAL A 60 0.18 1.07 10.20
N THR A 61 1.48 1.25 10.46
CA THR A 61 2.15 0.67 11.62
C THR A 61 1.61 1.26 12.93
N ALA A 62 1.32 2.55 12.96
CA ALA A 62 0.74 3.20 14.14
C ALA A 62 -0.68 2.68 14.44
N LEU A 63 -1.48 2.42 13.41
CA LEU A 63 -2.85 1.91 13.55
C LEU A 63 -2.91 0.40 13.82
N GLY A 64 -2.05 -0.39 13.18
CA GLY A 64 -2.09 -1.85 13.23
C GLY A 64 -1.11 -2.49 14.21
N GLY A 65 -0.24 -1.71 14.85
CA GLY A 65 0.75 -2.20 15.79
C GLY A 65 1.91 -2.96 15.14
N ARG A 66 2.72 -3.61 15.99
CA ARG A 66 3.90 -4.35 15.54
C ARG A 66 3.51 -5.58 14.71
N GLY A 67 4.17 -5.76 13.56
CA GLY A 67 3.96 -6.92 12.68
C GLY A 67 3.08 -6.66 11.46
N VAL A 68 2.62 -5.43 11.24
CA VAL A 68 1.96 -5.04 9.98
C VAL A 68 3.00 -4.48 9.02
N ARG A 69 3.03 -4.99 7.79
CA ARG A 69 3.91 -4.52 6.71
C ARG A 69 3.08 -4.07 5.52
N VAL A 70 3.56 -3.07 4.79
CA VAL A 70 2.93 -2.59 3.55
C VAL A 70 3.91 -2.77 2.39
N ASP A 71 3.49 -3.57 1.42
CA ASP A 71 4.22 -3.87 0.21
C ASP A 71 3.46 -3.28 -0.99
N LEU A 72 4.14 -2.42 -1.76
CA LEU A 72 3.63 -1.90 -3.02
C LEU A 72 4.00 -2.92 -4.10
N VAL A 73 3.01 -3.54 -4.71
CA VAL A 73 3.21 -4.58 -5.71
C VAL A 73 3.12 -3.93 -7.09
N ASP A 74 4.23 -4.02 -7.81
CA ASP A 74 4.28 -3.66 -9.22
C ASP A 74 3.51 -4.70 -10.03
N VAL A 75 2.55 -4.24 -10.83
CA VAL A 75 1.74 -5.09 -11.71
C VAL A 75 2.54 -5.56 -12.93
N ASP A 76 3.68 -4.94 -13.23
CA ASP A 76 4.55 -5.32 -14.35
C ASP A 76 5.46 -6.52 -14.04
N GLN A 77 5.48 -7.01 -12.79
CA GLN A 77 6.23 -8.21 -12.41
C GLN A 77 5.35 -9.46 -12.39
N VAL A 78 4.84 -9.84 -13.56
CA VAL A 78 4.51 -11.25 -13.84
C VAL A 78 5.76 -11.86 -14.48
N ARG A 79 6.61 -12.47 -13.66
CA ARG A 79 7.65 -13.39 -14.13
C ARG A 79 7.09 -14.80 -14.18
#